data_AF-A0A4Q2U6I3-F1
#
_entry.id   AF-A0A4Q2U6I3-F1
#
_cell.length_a   1.000
_cell.length_b   1.000
_cell.length_c   1.000
_cell.angle_alpha   90.00
_cell.angle_beta   90.00
_cell.angle_gamma   90.00
#
_symmetry.space_group_name_H-M   'P 1'
#
loop_
_entity.id
_entity.type
_entity.pdbx_description
1 polymer ?
#
loop_
_entity_poly.entity_id
_entity_poly.type
_entity_poly.pdbx_seq_one_letter_code
_entity_poly.pdbx_strand_id
1 'polypeptide(L)'
;MTAPRAAFDGRRAVAPQRGVPLVAVDANALDRTGSPRDALVDAFRAEVAAGRVRLFVPSGVLAEMRDPGAPAAVRDAALDLPPPPRAAPLTARQHIDRIRVRAIMRGDGRPGKHDADAAHLSEAAEAGCDAFLTRDGKILRKRDVLLQALPSGPRIATLDDFLSGLAPDRAGPR
;
A
#
# COMPACT_ATOMS: atom_id res chain seq x y z
N MET A 1 8.22 -30.24 4.30
CA MET A 1 8.83 -29.72 3.06
C MET A 1 7.85 -28.75 2.43
N THR A 2 8.09 -27.45 2.57
CA THR A 2 7.16 -26.41 2.09
C THR A 2 7.65 -25.92 0.72
N ALA A 3 6.79 -26.02 -0.30
CA ALA A 3 7.11 -25.66 -1.67
C ALA A 3 7.53 -24.18 -1.80
N PRO A 4 8.47 -23.85 -2.71
CA PRO A 4 8.81 -22.46 -2.99
C PRO A 4 7.60 -21.75 -3.64
N ARG A 5 7.22 -20.58 -3.10
CA ARG A 5 6.27 -19.67 -3.77
C ARG A 5 6.87 -19.33 -5.13
N ALA A 6 6.17 -19.69 -6.20
CA ALA A 6 6.57 -19.39 -7.56
C ALA A 6 6.90 -17.90 -7.70
N ALA A 7 8.10 -17.63 -8.21
CA ALA A 7 8.53 -16.30 -8.57
C ALA A 7 7.56 -15.73 -9.62
N PHE A 8 6.97 -14.58 -9.30
CA PHE A 8 6.16 -13.81 -10.23
C PHE A 8 7.07 -13.27 -11.32
N ASP A 9 6.90 -13.79 -12.54
CA ASP A 9 7.65 -13.35 -13.71
C ASP A 9 7.12 -11.99 -14.20
N GLY A 10 8.03 -11.10 -14.53
CA GLY A 10 7.75 -9.75 -15.03
C GLY A 10 8.27 -8.63 -14.14
N ARG A 11 7.83 -8.51 -12.88
CA ARG A 11 8.31 -7.46 -11.97
C ARG A 11 9.40 -8.00 -11.06
N ARG A 12 10.51 -7.27 -10.92
CA ARG A 12 11.34 -7.46 -9.72
C ARG A 12 10.52 -6.91 -8.55
N ALA A 13 9.68 -7.76 -7.97
CA ALA A 13 9.08 -7.53 -6.66
C ALA A 13 10.19 -6.98 -5.76
N VAL A 14 9.85 -5.98 -4.95
CA VAL A 14 10.82 -5.47 -3.97
C VAL A 14 11.31 -6.67 -3.19
N ALA A 15 12.62 -6.93 -3.24
CA ALA A 15 13.17 -8.21 -2.78
C ALA A 15 12.68 -8.49 -1.36
N PRO A 16 12.03 -9.64 -1.11
CA PRO A 16 11.44 -9.90 0.19
C PRO A 16 12.53 -9.88 1.26
N GLN A 17 12.30 -9.11 2.33
CA GLN A 17 13.18 -9.12 3.49
C GLN A 17 12.47 -9.89 4.59
N ARG A 18 13.06 -11.03 4.97
CA ARG A 18 12.41 -11.97 5.89
C ARG A 18 12.09 -11.26 7.22
N GLY A 19 10.81 -11.21 7.58
CA GLY A 19 10.35 -10.63 8.84
C GLY A 19 10.22 -9.11 8.87
N VAL A 20 10.37 -8.41 7.73
CA VAL A 20 10.12 -6.96 7.61
C VAL A 20 9.05 -6.73 6.56
N PRO A 21 7.82 -6.32 6.93
CA PRO A 21 6.73 -6.13 5.98
C PRO A 21 7.01 -4.98 5.01
N LEU A 22 6.64 -5.18 3.74
CA LEU A 22 6.56 -4.14 2.72
C LEU A 22 5.14 -3.58 2.69
N VAL A 23 5.01 -2.28 2.85
CA VAL A 23 3.71 -1.62 3.03
C VAL A 23 3.55 -0.53 1.99
N ALA A 24 2.45 -0.57 1.25
CA ALA A 24 2.00 0.53 0.43
C ALA A 24 1.14 1.49 1.24
N VAL A 25 1.28 2.79 0.99
CA VAL A 25 0.50 3.82 1.69
C VAL A 25 -0.17 4.73 0.67
N ASP A 26 -1.46 4.92 0.86
CA ASP A 26 -2.26 5.94 0.18
C ASP A 26 -1.97 7.32 0.77
N ALA A 27 -1.98 8.39 -0.03
CA ALA A 27 -1.63 9.73 0.44
C ALA A 27 -2.47 10.13 1.67
N ASN A 28 -3.77 9.83 1.60
CA ASN A 28 -4.70 10.14 2.67
C ASN A 28 -4.36 9.45 3.99
N ALA A 29 -3.62 8.34 4.02
CA ALA A 29 -3.27 7.67 5.28
C ALA A 29 -2.25 8.48 6.09
N LEU A 30 -1.54 9.42 5.46
CA LEU A 30 -0.53 10.24 6.12
C LEU A 30 -0.99 11.67 6.44
N ASP A 31 -2.23 12.07 6.11
CA ASP A 31 -2.63 13.47 6.37
C ASP A 31 -2.69 13.76 7.86
N ARG A 32 -1.97 14.81 8.25
CA ARG A 32 -2.04 15.42 9.57
C ARG A 32 -3.21 16.37 9.66
N THR A 33 -3.92 16.30 10.77
CA THR A 33 -5.16 17.06 11.00
C THR A 33 -5.11 17.88 12.29
N GLY A 34 -4.01 17.80 13.05
CA GLY A 34 -3.94 18.36 14.40
C GLY A 34 -4.77 17.57 15.42
N SER A 35 -5.18 16.35 15.07
CA SER A 35 -5.95 15.46 15.94
C SER A 35 -5.04 14.44 16.63
N PRO A 36 -5.50 13.74 17.68
CA PRO A 36 -4.73 12.67 18.32
C PRO A 36 -4.27 11.55 17.36
N ARG A 37 -4.89 11.45 16.17
CA ARG A 37 -4.48 10.49 15.12
C ARG A 37 -3.13 10.79 14.51
N ASP A 38 -2.62 12.02 14.63
CA ASP A 38 -1.29 12.38 14.16
C ASP A 38 -0.22 11.53 14.89
N ALA A 39 -0.50 11.05 16.10
CA ALA A 39 0.35 10.12 16.84
C ALA A 39 0.51 8.75 16.14
N LEU A 40 -0.50 8.27 15.41
CA LEU A 40 -0.40 7.03 14.61
C LEU A 40 0.52 7.22 13.41
N VAL A 41 0.48 8.41 12.80
CA VAL A 41 1.40 8.77 11.71
C VAL A 41 2.83 8.83 12.26
N ASP A 42 3.04 9.43 13.43
CA ASP A 42 4.36 9.49 14.08
C ASP A 42 4.89 8.10 14.45
N ALA A 43 4.04 7.24 15.02
CA ALA A 43 4.39 5.85 15.32
C ALA A 43 4.78 5.06 14.06
N PHE A 44 4.00 5.18 12.99
CA PHE A 44 4.33 4.53 11.71
C PHE A 44 5.64 5.03 11.12
N ARG A 45 5.90 6.35 11.16
CA ARG A 45 7.18 6.91 10.72
C ARG A 45 8.35 6.38 11.54
N ALA A 46 8.17 6.20 12.84
CA ALA A 46 9.19 5.60 13.71
C ALA A 46 9.48 4.14 13.34
N GLU A 47 8.46 3.34 12.99
CA GLU A 47 8.63 1.96 12.51
C GLU A 47 9.39 1.88 11.18
N VAL A 48 9.11 2.80 10.26
CA VAL A 48 9.84 2.92 8.98
C VAL A 48 11.28 3.34 9.22
N ALA A 49 11.52 4.37 10.04
CA ALA A 49 12.86 4.85 10.38
C ALA A 49 13.70 3.79 11.10
N ALA A 50 13.07 2.96 11.93
CA ALA A 50 13.71 1.84 12.61
C ALA A 50 13.96 0.62 11.68
N GLY A 51 13.56 0.67 10.41
CA GLY A 51 13.69 -0.44 9.46
C GLY A 51 12.80 -1.64 9.77
N ARG A 52 11.80 -1.49 10.66
CA ARG A 52 10.83 -2.53 11.01
C ARG A 52 9.67 -2.61 10.02
N VAL A 53 9.48 -1.56 9.22
CA VAL A 53 8.55 -1.52 8.09
C VAL A 53 9.28 -0.95 6.88
N ARG A 54 9.04 -1.52 5.71
CA ARG A 54 9.52 -0.97 4.43
C ARG A 54 8.37 -0.29 3.73
N LEU A 55 8.60 0.92 3.25
CA LEU A 55 7.58 1.67 2.51
C LEU A 55 7.71 1.44 1.00
N PHE A 56 6.57 1.16 0.37
CA PHE A 56 6.37 1.24 -1.06
C PHE A 56 5.44 2.43 -1.34
N VAL A 57 5.85 3.34 -2.21
CA VAL A 57 5.00 4.46 -2.62
C VAL A 57 4.52 4.19 -4.04
N PRO A 58 3.21 3.99 -4.27
CA PRO A 58 2.68 3.89 -5.63
C PRO A 58 3.07 5.11 -6.47
N SER A 59 3.26 4.92 -7.76
CA SER A 59 3.77 5.97 -8.66
C SER A 59 2.85 7.19 -8.72
N GLY A 60 1.53 6.99 -8.65
CA GLY A 60 0.54 8.07 -8.54
C GLY A 60 0.66 8.84 -7.23
N VAL A 61 0.82 8.14 -6.10
CA VAL A 61 1.03 8.76 -4.78
C VAL A 61 2.32 9.58 -4.75
N LEU A 62 3.42 9.08 -5.33
CA LEU A 62 4.67 9.87 -5.37
C LEU A 62 4.51 11.13 -6.22
N ALA A 63 3.77 11.06 -7.33
CA ALA A 63 3.48 12.22 -8.16
C ALA A 63 2.64 13.25 -7.40
N GLU A 64 1.60 12.80 -6.68
CA GLU A 64 0.76 13.64 -5.82
C GLU A 64 1.56 14.27 -4.67
N MET A 65 2.41 13.50 -3.99
CA MET A 65 3.24 14.00 -2.90
C MET A 65 4.31 14.98 -3.37
N ARG A 66 4.69 14.96 -4.65
CA ARG A 66 5.63 15.91 -5.26
C ARG A 66 4.92 17.09 -5.94
N ASP A 67 3.59 17.11 -5.94
CA ASP A 67 2.82 18.20 -6.51
C ASP A 67 3.08 19.53 -5.74
N PRO A 68 3.27 20.66 -6.44
CA PRO A 68 3.46 21.95 -5.78
C PRO A 68 2.32 22.37 -4.85
N GLY A 69 1.10 21.88 -5.11
CA GLY A 69 -0.10 22.09 -4.31
C GLY A 69 -0.26 21.14 -3.12
N ALA A 70 0.59 20.11 -2.98
CA ALA A 70 0.57 19.24 -1.80
C ALA A 70 1.05 19.99 -0.54
N PRO A 71 0.47 19.71 0.65
CA PRO A 71 0.93 20.31 1.90
C PRO A 71 2.42 20.10 2.13
N ALA A 72 3.12 21.11 2.66
CA ALA A 72 4.58 21.07 2.83
C ALA A 72 5.06 19.81 3.58
N ALA A 73 4.36 19.41 4.65
CA ALA A 73 4.67 18.20 5.41
C ALA A 73 4.58 16.89 4.59
N VAL A 74 3.71 16.85 3.57
CA VAL A 74 3.57 15.71 2.65
C VAL A 74 4.71 15.69 1.64
N ARG A 75 5.11 16.86 1.13
CA ARG A 75 6.25 17.00 0.21
C ARG A 75 7.56 16.66 0.91
N ASP A 76 7.77 17.13 2.13
CA ASP A 76 8.96 16.87 2.92
C ASP A 76 9.08 15.38 3.23
N ALA A 77 7.96 14.72 3.56
CA ALA A 77 7.92 13.27 3.74
C ALA A 77 8.26 12.50 2.45
N ALA A 78 8.04 13.06 1.25
CA ALA A 78 8.31 12.43 -0.04
C ALA A 78 9.80 12.43 -0.43
N LEU A 79 10.58 13.38 0.10
CA LEU A 79 12.00 13.56 -0.23
C LEU A 79 12.86 12.40 0.31
N ASP A 80 12.48 11.85 1.45
CA ASP A 80 13.20 10.78 2.13
C ASP A 80 12.81 9.38 1.63
N LEU A 81 11.83 9.28 0.72
CA LEU A 81 11.32 7.99 0.26
C LEU A 81 12.11 7.49 -0.95
N PRO A 82 12.49 6.21 -0.98
CA PRO A 82 13.12 5.64 -2.15
C PRO A 82 12.15 5.74 -3.34
N PRO A 83 12.63 6.07 -4.54
CA PRO A 83 11.79 6.07 -5.72
C PRO A 83 11.17 4.68 -5.91
N PRO A 84 9.92 4.58 -6.40
CA PRO A 84 9.30 3.30 -6.67
C PRO A 84 10.19 2.50 -7.61
N PRO A 85 10.32 1.18 -7.40
CA PRO A 85 11.03 0.32 -8.33
C PRO A 85 10.48 0.52 -9.73
N ARG A 86 11.38 0.58 -10.72
CA ARG A 86 11.02 0.78 -12.13
C ARG A 86 9.98 -0.27 -12.53
N ALA A 87 8.79 0.19 -12.95
CA ALA A 87 7.70 -0.70 -13.32
C ALA A 87 8.12 -1.56 -14.51
N ALA A 88 8.22 -2.87 -14.30
CA ALA A 88 8.30 -3.79 -15.41
C ALA A 88 6.94 -3.89 -16.12
N PRO A 89 6.90 -4.38 -17.38
CA PRO A 89 5.65 -4.59 -18.09
C PRO A 89 4.67 -5.42 -17.26
N LEU A 90 3.40 -5.03 -17.30
CA LEU A 90 2.34 -5.79 -16.64
C LEU A 90 2.16 -7.15 -17.32
N THR A 91 1.97 -8.19 -16.52
CA THR A 91 1.52 -9.48 -17.05
C THR A 91 0.07 -9.37 -17.51
N ALA A 92 -0.37 -10.27 -18.40
CA ALA A 92 -1.77 -10.35 -18.82
C ALA A 92 -2.73 -10.50 -17.61
N ARG A 93 -2.30 -11.24 -16.58
CA ARG A 93 -3.08 -11.38 -15.34
C ARG A 93 -3.19 -10.07 -14.58
N GLN A 94 -2.09 -9.33 -14.41
CA GLN A 94 -2.11 -8.02 -13.75
C GLN A 94 -2.99 -7.01 -14.51
N HIS A 95 -3.02 -7.07 -15.84
CA HIS A 95 -3.96 -6.29 -16.65
C HIS A 95 -5.43 -6.60 -16.31
N ILE A 96 -5.79 -7.89 -16.23
CA ILE A 96 -7.13 -8.34 -15.88
C ILE A 96 -7.50 -7.89 -14.45
N ASP A 97 -6.58 -8.07 -13.51
CA ASP A 97 -6.80 -7.70 -12.12
C ASP A 97 -6.98 -6.18 -11.97
N ARG A 98 -6.19 -5.35 -12.68
CA ARG A 98 -6.40 -3.89 -12.75
C ARG A 98 -7.78 -3.51 -13.26
N ILE A 99 -8.29 -4.18 -14.30
CA ILE A 99 -9.62 -3.92 -14.84
C ILE A 99 -10.70 -4.24 -13.79
N ARG A 100 -10.56 -5.37 -13.08
CA ARG A 100 -11.48 -5.78 -12.02
C ARG A 100 -11.48 -4.80 -10.85
N VAL A 101 -10.31 -4.40 -10.36
CA VAL A 101 -10.16 -3.44 -9.27
C VAL A 101 -10.80 -2.10 -9.65
N ARG A 102 -10.55 -1.61 -10.87
CA ARG A 102 -11.20 -0.38 -11.39
C ARG A 102 -12.71 -0.51 -11.44
N ALA A 103 -13.24 -1.62 -11.94
CA ALA A 103 -14.68 -1.85 -11.98
C ALA A 103 -15.31 -1.87 -10.57
N ILE A 104 -14.68 -2.57 -9.62
CA ILE A 104 -15.11 -2.61 -8.23
C ILE A 104 -15.08 -1.20 -7.62
N MET A 105 -13.99 -0.46 -7.79
CA MET A 105 -13.84 0.88 -7.23
C MET A 105 -14.86 1.86 -7.81
N ARG A 106 -15.11 1.81 -9.11
CA ARG A 106 -16.14 2.59 -9.80
C ARG A 106 -17.53 2.29 -9.23
N GLY A 107 -17.92 1.02 -9.16
CA GLY A 107 -19.32 0.64 -8.93
C GLY A 107 -20.23 1.34 -9.95
N ASP A 108 -21.34 1.92 -9.48
CA ASP A 108 -22.27 2.71 -10.31
C ASP A 108 -21.83 4.17 -10.52
N GLY A 109 -20.63 4.54 -10.05
CA GLY A 109 -20.11 5.89 -10.15
C GLY A 109 -19.60 6.26 -11.55
N ARG A 110 -19.43 7.57 -11.79
CA ARG A 110 -18.85 8.08 -13.04
C ARG A 110 -17.39 7.61 -13.22
N PRO A 111 -16.95 7.31 -14.46
CA PRO A 111 -15.54 7.01 -14.76
C PRO A 111 -14.59 8.14 -14.31
N GLY A 112 -13.34 7.82 -14.00
CA GLY A 112 -12.28 8.79 -13.69
C GLY A 112 -12.12 9.14 -12.21
N LYS A 113 -13.20 9.22 -11.42
CA LYS A 113 -13.12 9.71 -10.02
C LYS A 113 -12.31 8.82 -9.07
N HIS A 114 -12.22 7.52 -9.35
CA HIS A 114 -11.61 6.52 -8.47
C HIS A 114 -10.55 5.67 -9.18
N ASP A 115 -10.17 6.07 -10.39
CA ASP A 115 -9.21 5.30 -11.19
C ASP A 115 -7.79 5.43 -10.61
N ALA A 116 -7.49 6.53 -9.90
CA ALA A 116 -6.25 6.73 -9.14
C ALA A 116 -6.16 5.78 -7.93
N ASP A 117 -7.17 5.76 -7.06
CA ASP A 117 -7.26 4.84 -5.92
C ASP A 117 -7.10 3.38 -6.34
N ALA A 118 -7.79 3.00 -7.43
CA ALA A 118 -7.70 1.67 -8.01
C ALA A 118 -6.29 1.35 -8.54
N ALA A 119 -5.59 2.34 -9.11
CA ALA A 119 -4.22 2.18 -9.58
C ALA A 119 -3.25 1.99 -8.40
N HIS A 120 -3.38 2.77 -7.32
CA HIS A 120 -2.53 2.66 -6.14
C HIS A 120 -2.60 1.26 -5.52
N LEU A 121 -3.82 0.73 -5.33
CA LEU A 121 -4.03 -0.61 -4.81
C LEU A 121 -3.46 -1.70 -5.74
N SER A 122 -3.65 -1.54 -7.05
CA SER A 122 -3.11 -2.49 -8.04
C SER A 122 -1.58 -2.49 -8.03
N GLU A 123 -0.96 -1.32 -7.96
CA GLU A 123 0.50 -1.18 -7.88
C GLU A 123 1.07 -1.82 -6.62
N ALA A 124 0.39 -1.64 -5.48
CA ALA A 124 0.76 -2.29 -4.23
C ALA A 124 0.76 -3.82 -4.34
N ALA A 125 -0.28 -4.40 -4.95
CA ALA A 125 -0.37 -5.85 -5.18
C ALA A 125 0.72 -6.35 -6.12
N GLU A 126 0.98 -5.63 -7.19
CA GLU A 126 1.99 -6.00 -8.16
C GLU A 126 3.42 -5.82 -7.65
N ALA A 127 3.63 -4.93 -6.68
CA ALA A 127 4.90 -4.78 -5.97
C ALA A 127 5.13 -5.85 -4.90
N GLY A 128 4.09 -6.65 -4.60
CA GLY A 128 4.14 -7.69 -3.56
C GLY A 128 4.07 -7.14 -2.15
N CYS A 129 3.36 -6.03 -1.94
CA CYS A 129 3.18 -5.46 -0.60
C CYS A 129 2.36 -6.40 0.29
N ASP A 130 2.71 -6.45 1.57
CA ASP A 130 1.99 -7.18 2.62
C ASP A 130 0.72 -6.43 3.07
N ALA A 131 0.74 -5.10 2.97
CA ALA A 131 -0.38 -4.24 3.34
C ALA A 131 -0.50 -3.00 2.43
N PHE A 132 -1.72 -2.50 2.27
CA PHE A 132 -2.08 -1.23 1.65
C PHE A 132 -2.85 -0.43 2.70
N LEU A 133 -2.24 0.66 3.15
CA LEU A 133 -2.77 1.50 4.22
C LEU A 133 -3.54 2.68 3.63
N THR A 134 -4.80 2.84 4.04
CA THR A 134 -5.67 3.92 3.56
C THR A 134 -6.65 4.34 4.65
N ARG A 135 -7.15 5.57 4.55
CA ARG A 135 -8.31 6.08 5.30
C ARG A 135 -9.57 6.19 4.43
N ASP A 136 -9.49 5.84 3.16
CA ASP A 136 -10.66 5.89 2.29
C ASP A 136 -11.72 4.87 2.74
N GLY A 137 -12.79 5.38 3.35
CA GLY A 137 -13.91 4.57 3.81
C GLY A 137 -14.60 3.81 2.68
N LYS A 138 -14.45 4.19 1.42
CA LYS A 138 -14.95 3.43 0.26
C LYS A 138 -14.09 2.20 -0.01
N ILE A 139 -12.76 2.34 0.00
CA ILE A 139 -11.84 1.20 -0.14
C ILE A 139 -12.06 0.23 1.03
N LEU A 140 -12.10 0.74 2.27
CA LEU A 140 -12.31 -0.07 3.46
C LEU A 140 -13.64 -0.85 3.42
N ARG A 141 -14.74 -0.21 2.96
CA ARG A 141 -16.04 -0.90 2.77
C ARG A 141 -16.03 -1.97 1.68
N LYS A 142 -15.17 -1.83 0.68
CA LYS A 142 -15.04 -2.77 -0.45
C LYS A 142 -13.92 -3.78 -0.27
N ARG A 143 -13.23 -3.77 0.89
CA ARG A 143 -11.98 -4.53 1.11
C ARG A 143 -12.12 -6.01 0.76
N ASP A 144 -13.21 -6.67 1.16
CA ASP A 144 -13.35 -8.11 0.98
C ASP A 144 -13.49 -8.48 -0.51
N VAL A 145 -14.24 -7.67 -1.27
CA VAL A 145 -14.41 -7.84 -2.71
C VAL A 145 -13.12 -7.49 -3.46
N LEU A 146 -12.40 -6.46 -3.01
CA LEU A 146 -11.09 -6.09 -3.56
C LEU A 146 -10.04 -7.18 -3.34
N LEU A 147 -10.03 -7.82 -2.16
CA LEU A 147 -9.14 -8.95 -1.85
C LEU A 147 -9.49 -10.19 -2.68
N GLN A 148 -10.75 -10.42 -3.01
CA GLN A 148 -11.14 -11.48 -3.95
C GLN A 148 -10.66 -11.20 -5.38
N ALA A 149 -10.67 -9.93 -5.80
CA ALA A 149 -10.12 -9.51 -7.09
C ALA A 149 -8.60 -9.54 -7.14
N LEU A 150 -7.95 -9.45 -5.97
CA LEU A 150 -6.50 -9.51 -5.78
C LEU A 150 -6.13 -10.63 -4.77
N PRO A 151 -6.25 -11.92 -5.12
CA PRO A 151 -6.08 -13.02 -4.17
C PRO A 151 -4.68 -13.11 -3.56
N SER A 152 -3.68 -12.60 -4.27
CA SER A 152 -2.29 -12.48 -3.80
C SER A 152 -1.92 -11.03 -3.47
N GLY A 153 -2.92 -10.17 -3.28
CA GLY A 153 -2.76 -8.75 -3.01
C GLY A 153 -2.49 -8.44 -1.54
N PRO A 154 -2.18 -7.16 -1.23
CA PRO A 154 -1.92 -6.72 0.12
C PRO A 154 -3.17 -6.80 0.98
N ARG A 155 -3.01 -6.96 2.30
CA ARG A 155 -4.09 -6.67 3.25
C ARG A 155 -4.47 -5.19 3.13
N ILE A 156 -5.76 -4.88 3.14
CA ILE A 156 -6.24 -3.49 3.16
C ILE A 156 -6.57 -3.13 4.61
N ALA A 157 -5.92 -2.10 5.15
CA ALA A 157 -6.01 -1.76 6.57
C ALA A 157 -5.90 -0.24 6.82
N THR A 158 -6.34 0.21 7.98
CA THR A 158 -5.95 1.54 8.48
C THR A 158 -4.57 1.49 9.13
N LEU A 159 -3.97 2.65 9.43
CA LEU A 159 -2.74 2.71 10.22
C LEU A 159 -2.90 2.07 11.60
N ASP A 160 -4.04 2.29 12.25
CA ASP A 160 -4.33 1.76 13.57
C ASP A 160 -4.39 0.22 13.56
N ASP A 161 -5.14 -0.36 12.62
CA ASP A 161 -5.23 -1.82 12.44
C ASP A 161 -3.85 -2.44 12.19
N PHE A 162 -3.03 -1.77 11.37
CA PHE A 162 -1.72 -2.25 10.99
C PHE A 162 -0.73 -2.22 12.16
N LEU A 163 -0.67 -1.10 12.89
CA LEU A 163 0.21 -0.92 14.04
C LEU A 163 -0.19 -1.82 15.20
N SER A 164 -1.49 -2.01 15.43
CA SER A 164 -1.98 -2.96 16.44
C SER A 164 -1.54 -4.39 16.14
N GLY A 165 -1.49 -4.78 14.85
CA GLY A 165 -1.00 -6.09 14.41
C GLY A 165 0.53 -6.22 14.29
N LEU A 166 1.29 -5.15 14.52
CA LEU A 166 2.76 -5.14 14.54
C LEU A 166 3.33 -5.54 15.91
N ALA A 167 2.54 -5.37 16.98
CA ALA A 167 2.92 -5.78 18.34
C ALA A 167 3.07 -7.32 18.41
N PRO A 168 4.05 -7.83 19.17
CA PRO A 168 4.77 -9.04 18.79
C PRO A 168 4.01 -10.33 19.10
N ASP A 169 3.69 -11.07 18.06
CA ASP A 169 3.71 -12.54 18.12
C ASP A 169 5.19 -12.99 18.10
N ARG A 170 5.90 -12.77 19.21
CA ARG A 170 7.26 -13.29 19.49
C ARG A 170 7.40 -13.74 20.95
N ALA A 171 6.38 -14.39 21.48
CA ALA A 171 6.60 -15.39 22.53
C ALA A 171 6.75 -16.74 21.83
N GLY A 172 7.99 -17.16 21.58
CA GLY A 172 8.27 -18.52 21.14
C GLY A 172 7.75 -19.54 22.16
N PRO A 173 7.46 -20.79 21.74
CA PRO A 173 7.10 -21.83 22.69
C PRO A 173 8.29 -22.06 23.63
N ARG A 174 8.01 -22.00 24.94
CA ARG A 174 8.92 -22.50 25.98
C ARG A 174 8.98 -24.03 25.94
#